data_AF-A0AAV7U1Q9-F1
#
_entry.id   AF-A0AAV7U1Q9-F1
#
_cell.length_a   1.000
_cell.length_b   1.000
_cell.length_c   1.000
_cell.angle_alpha   90.00
_cell.angle_beta   90.00
_cell.angle_gamma   90.00
#
_symmetry.space_group_name_H-M   'P 1'
#
loop_
_entity.id
_entity.type
_entity.pdbx_description
1 polymer ?
#
loop_
_entity_poly.entity_id
_entity_poly.type
_entity_poly.pdbx_seq_one_letter_code
_entity_poly.pdbx_strand_id
1 'polypeptide(L)'
;MDVKISDLATEMKTIRMDLNYFHTKVEILDQRTTFLEEKLDNAEYWDPDIWHLKQKVIDLEDWARRNNIRFYGIPEKMEVNNDVKNLLLMLIPRLLNISFEHPLELQRAHRIRSRTSTLESRPRSIIACLLRHEQVRQILTAARKHGPYDLEGHKVFIAADFSTETNAKRKAFLQLRPRLHKWDIKYGLLEPATMWITMDGNSRDYTEPEDLVRFLDSLDDQHMDSTPLDKTSMNSPLQLQKDPQSHRTGRLHVRTFKKPFDRDKAVHCVKSLTQENPRDKSRSPLKSPTSFNKVTDAQPSITSSS
;
A
#
# COMPACT_ATOMS: atom_id res chain seq x y z
N MET A 1 -9.65 -69.74 -28.95
CA MET A 1 -9.95 -68.30 -28.78
C MET A 1 -10.14 -67.94 -27.32
N ASP A 2 -10.44 -68.93 -26.48
CA ASP A 2 -10.81 -68.76 -25.06
C ASP A 2 -9.68 -68.24 -24.16
N VAL A 3 -8.42 -68.61 -24.43
CA VAL A 3 -7.25 -68.10 -23.67
C VAL A 3 -7.09 -66.58 -23.82
N LYS A 4 -7.28 -66.06 -25.04
CA LYS A 4 -7.22 -64.61 -25.28
C LYS A 4 -8.37 -63.87 -24.62
N ILE A 5 -9.54 -64.49 -24.53
CA ILE A 5 -10.72 -63.93 -23.85
C ILE A 5 -10.49 -63.92 -22.33
N SER A 6 -9.85 -64.95 -21.76
CA SER A 6 -9.50 -64.95 -20.34
C SER A 6 -8.42 -63.93 -19.99
N ASP A 7 -7.43 -63.73 -20.85
CA ASP A 7 -6.38 -62.73 -20.65
C ASP A 7 -6.95 -61.31 -20.72
N LEU A 8 -7.84 -61.04 -21.68
CA LEU A 8 -8.58 -59.78 -21.73
C LEU A 8 -9.46 -59.56 -20.49
N ALA A 9 -10.09 -60.61 -19.97
CA ALA A 9 -10.91 -60.52 -18.77
C ALA A 9 -10.09 -60.22 -17.51
N THR A 10 -8.86 -60.74 -17.41
CA THR A 10 -7.97 -60.43 -16.29
C THR A 10 -7.42 -59.00 -16.40
N GLU A 11 -7.02 -58.55 -17.59
CA GLU A 11 -6.62 -57.16 -17.84
C GLU A 11 -7.75 -56.17 -17.53
N MET A 12 -8.99 -56.44 -17.98
CA MET A 12 -10.16 -55.63 -17.65
C MET A 12 -10.42 -55.55 -16.13
N LYS A 13 -10.14 -56.64 -15.39
CA LYS A 13 -10.27 -56.65 -13.94
C LYS A 13 -9.20 -55.77 -13.29
N THR A 14 -7.96 -55.83 -13.77
CA THR A 14 -6.85 -54.98 -13.28
C THR A 14 -7.13 -53.51 -13.55
N ILE A 15 -7.55 -53.16 -14.77
CA ILE A 15 -7.92 -51.78 -15.14
C ILE A 15 -9.04 -51.26 -14.25
N ARG A 16 -10.04 -52.09 -13.92
CA ARG A 16 -11.12 -51.70 -13.00
C ARG A 16 -10.60 -51.40 -11.60
N MET A 17 -9.65 -52.19 -11.10
CA MET A 17 -9.04 -51.95 -9.78
C MET A 17 -8.25 -50.63 -9.77
N ASP A 18 -7.47 -50.37 -10.82
CA ASP A 18 -6.70 -49.13 -10.96
C ASP A 18 -7.62 -47.91 -11.10
N LEU A 19 -8.71 -48.01 -11.87
CA LEU A 19 -9.70 -46.94 -11.99
C LEU A 19 -10.36 -46.61 -10.65
N ASN A 20 -10.71 -47.61 -9.84
CA ASN A 20 -11.25 -47.38 -8.51
C ASN A 20 -10.20 -46.72 -7.59
N TYR A 21 -8.95 -47.15 -7.67
CA TYR A 21 -7.85 -46.53 -6.94
C TYR A 21 -7.68 -45.05 -7.34
N PHE A 22 -7.62 -44.75 -8.64
CA PHE A 22 -7.51 -43.38 -9.13
C PHE A 22 -8.73 -42.54 -8.74
N HIS A 23 -9.94 -43.10 -8.79
CA HIS A 23 -11.15 -42.39 -8.37
C HIS A 23 -11.06 -41.95 -6.90
N THR A 24 -10.68 -42.85 -5.99
CA THR A 24 -10.49 -42.48 -4.57
C THR A 24 -9.36 -41.45 -4.38
N LYS A 25 -8.28 -41.53 -5.16
CA LYS A 25 -7.19 -40.55 -5.09
C LYS A 25 -7.61 -39.18 -5.59
N VAL A 26 -8.37 -39.10 -6.68
CA VAL A 26 -8.92 -37.85 -7.20
C VAL A 26 -9.87 -37.24 -6.19
N GLU A 27 -10.76 -38.02 -5.59
CA GLU A 27 -11.69 -37.54 -4.57
C GLU A 27 -10.96 -36.94 -3.35
N ILE A 28 -9.91 -37.61 -2.87
CA ILE A 28 -9.07 -37.09 -1.77
C ILE A 28 -8.35 -35.79 -2.18
N LEU A 29 -7.86 -35.70 -3.42
CA LEU A 29 -7.20 -34.51 -3.93
C LEU A 29 -8.18 -33.35 -4.08
N ASP A 30 -9.39 -33.60 -4.56
CA ASP A 30 -10.43 -32.58 -4.69
C ASP A 30 -10.81 -32.05 -3.31
N GLN A 31 -11.06 -32.92 -2.32
CA GLN A 31 -11.34 -32.50 -0.93
C GLN A 31 -10.20 -31.68 -0.33
N ARG A 32 -8.95 -32.05 -0.60
CA ARG A 32 -7.79 -31.29 -0.12
C ARG A 32 -7.66 -29.95 -0.85
N THR A 33 -7.97 -29.90 -2.14
CA THR A 33 -7.93 -28.68 -2.94
C THR A 33 -9.00 -27.70 -2.47
N THR A 34 -10.24 -28.15 -2.29
CA THR A 34 -11.33 -27.32 -1.76
C THR A 34 -11.00 -26.80 -0.36
N PHE A 35 -10.43 -27.64 0.51
CA PHE A 35 -9.99 -27.21 1.84
C PHE A 35 -8.84 -26.19 1.80
N LEU A 36 -7.91 -26.33 0.86
CA LEU A 36 -6.82 -25.37 0.68
C LEU A 36 -7.30 -24.07 0.06
N GLU A 37 -8.25 -24.12 -0.87
CA GLU A 37 -8.91 -22.94 -1.45
C GLU A 37 -9.68 -22.19 -0.36
N GLU A 38 -10.51 -22.89 0.43
CA GLU A 38 -11.21 -22.30 1.57
C GLU A 38 -10.23 -21.75 2.61
N LYS A 39 -9.12 -22.46 2.88
CA LYS A 39 -8.07 -21.94 3.77
C LYS A 39 -7.33 -20.75 3.17
N LEU A 40 -7.14 -20.67 1.87
CA LEU A 40 -6.45 -19.57 1.21
C LEU A 40 -7.34 -18.32 1.20
N ASP A 41 -8.62 -18.50 0.86
CA ASP A 41 -9.65 -17.48 0.91
C ASP A 41 -9.84 -16.97 2.35
N ASN A 42 -9.76 -17.86 3.35
CA ASN A 42 -9.79 -17.48 4.76
C ASN A 42 -8.45 -16.98 5.31
N ALA A 43 -7.30 -17.35 4.74
CA ALA A 43 -5.97 -16.90 5.19
C ALA A 43 -5.73 -15.43 4.84
N GLU A 44 -6.39 -14.92 3.81
CA GLU A 44 -6.43 -13.49 3.52
C GLU A 44 -7.23 -12.72 4.59
N TYR A 45 -8.09 -13.42 5.37
CA TYR A 45 -9.03 -12.82 6.31
C TYR A 45 -8.79 -13.14 7.80
N TRP A 46 -8.05 -14.20 8.18
CA TRP A 46 -7.94 -14.62 9.59
C TRP A 46 -6.59 -15.21 10.00
N ASP A 47 -5.63 -14.34 10.28
CA ASP A 47 -5.14 -14.40 11.65
C ASP A 47 -5.46 -13.03 12.27
N PRO A 48 -6.56 -12.93 13.05
CA PRO A 48 -6.93 -11.66 13.68
C PRO A 48 -5.77 -11.10 14.52
N ASP A 49 -4.87 -11.96 15.00
CA ASP A 49 -3.65 -11.54 15.67
C ASP A 49 -2.66 -10.90 14.68
N ILE A 50 -2.47 -11.44 13.47
CA ILE A 50 -1.63 -10.81 12.43
C ILE A 50 -2.22 -9.47 12.01
N TRP A 51 -3.54 -9.37 11.81
CA TRP A 51 -4.17 -8.09 11.47
C TRP A 51 -3.98 -7.08 12.61
N HIS A 52 -4.25 -7.48 13.85
CA HIS A 52 -4.08 -6.62 15.02
C HIS A 52 -2.62 -6.18 15.22
N LEU A 53 -1.67 -7.09 15.02
CA LEU A 53 -0.24 -6.81 15.06
C LEU A 53 0.16 -5.83 13.95
N LYS A 54 -0.35 -5.99 12.72
CA LYS A 54 -0.10 -5.04 11.62
C LYS A 54 -0.61 -3.64 11.99
N GLN A 55 -1.85 -3.52 12.46
CA GLN A 55 -2.40 -2.22 12.89
C GLN A 55 -1.55 -1.60 14.01
N LYS A 56 -1.19 -2.39 15.02
CA LYS A 56 -0.34 -1.94 16.12
C LYS A 56 1.04 -1.48 15.65
N VAL A 57 1.65 -2.18 14.67
CA VAL A 57 2.93 -1.77 14.09
C VAL A 57 2.79 -0.44 13.36
N ILE A 58 1.73 -0.27 12.55
CA ILE A 58 1.45 0.98 11.84
C ILE A 58 1.27 2.13 12.84
N ASP A 59 0.47 1.92 13.89
CA ASP A 59 0.22 2.93 14.93
C ASP A 59 1.49 3.31 15.68
N LEU A 60 2.32 2.33 16.08
CA LEU A 60 3.60 2.60 16.74
C LEU A 60 4.56 3.36 15.83
N GLU A 61 4.56 3.03 14.54
CA GLU A 61 5.41 3.68 13.56
C GLU A 61 4.99 5.14 13.32
N ASP A 62 3.69 5.40 13.17
CA ASP A 62 3.14 6.75 13.04
C ASP A 62 3.33 7.56 14.32
N TRP A 63 3.18 6.94 15.48
CA TRP A 63 3.43 7.59 16.76
C TRP A 63 4.91 8.02 16.90
N ALA A 64 5.83 7.15 16.50
CA ALA A 64 7.27 7.44 16.50
C ALA A 64 7.64 8.55 15.49
N ARG A 65 6.86 8.73 14.42
CA ARG A 65 7.09 9.76 13.40
C ARG A 65 6.24 11.01 13.56
N ARG A 66 5.38 11.09 14.56
CA ARG A 66 4.46 12.22 14.79
C ARG A 66 5.13 13.59 14.88
N ASN A 67 6.40 13.65 15.28
CA ASN A 67 7.19 14.88 15.35
C ASN A 67 8.07 15.13 14.11
N ASN A 68 8.02 14.23 13.12
CA ASN A 68 8.76 14.36 11.88
C ASN A 68 7.96 15.17 10.86
N ILE A 69 8.67 16.04 10.15
CA ILE A 69 8.18 16.79 8.99
C ILE A 69 9.07 16.46 7.81
N ARG A 70 8.46 16.27 6.65
CA ARG A 70 9.14 15.98 5.40
C ARG A 70 9.06 17.17 4.44
N PHE A 71 10.21 17.60 3.98
CA PHE A 71 10.38 18.68 3.02
C PHE A 71 10.76 18.11 1.65
N TYR A 72 10.10 18.58 0.61
CA TYR A 72 10.37 18.23 -0.78
C TYR A 72 10.73 19.47 -1.58
N GLY A 73 11.63 19.32 -2.57
CA GLY A 73 11.94 20.41 -3.51
C GLY A 73 13.00 21.39 -3.04
N ILE A 74 13.62 21.19 -1.87
CA ILE A 74 14.77 21.97 -1.43
C ILE A 74 16.00 21.56 -2.27
N PRO A 75 16.63 22.49 -3.02
CA PRO A 75 17.78 22.21 -3.88
C PRO A 75 18.93 21.52 -3.15
N GLU A 76 19.67 20.64 -3.83
CA GLU A 76 20.87 20.04 -3.24
C GLU A 76 22.01 21.06 -3.14
N LYS A 77 22.90 20.92 -2.14
CA LYS A 77 24.06 21.79 -1.90
C LYS A 77 23.73 23.21 -1.41
N MET A 78 22.46 23.47 -1.06
CA MET A 78 22.08 24.67 -0.29
C MET A 78 22.57 24.57 1.17
N GLU A 79 22.87 23.36 1.64
CA GLU A 79 23.46 23.12 2.96
C GLU A 79 24.92 23.56 3.01
N VAL A 80 25.21 24.64 3.75
CA VAL A 80 26.60 24.98 4.09
C VAL A 80 27.17 23.87 4.99
N ASN A 81 28.34 23.35 4.64
CA ASN A 81 29.02 22.25 5.36
C ASN A 81 28.15 20.99 5.58
N ASN A 82 27.19 20.72 4.68
CA ASN A 82 26.26 19.59 4.77
C ASN A 82 25.39 19.62 6.05
N ASP A 83 25.20 20.80 6.66
CA ASP A 83 24.37 21.01 7.83
C ASP A 83 22.92 21.32 7.46
N VAL A 84 22.15 20.25 7.28
CA VAL A 84 20.71 20.31 6.98
C VAL A 84 19.93 20.93 8.14
N LYS A 85 20.40 20.77 9.39
CA LYS A 85 19.67 21.24 10.58
C LYS A 85 19.68 22.77 10.61
N ASN A 86 20.85 23.38 10.49
CA ASN A 86 20.98 24.84 10.49
C ASN A 86 20.27 25.48 9.29
N LEU A 87 20.33 24.85 8.11
CA LEU A 87 19.57 25.27 6.94
C LEU A 87 18.07 25.40 7.26
N LEU A 88 17.47 24.36 7.85
CA LEU A 88 16.04 24.35 8.17
C LEU A 88 15.67 25.34 9.28
N LEU A 89 16.52 25.53 10.28
CA LEU A 89 16.28 26.51 11.34
C LEU A 89 16.14 27.93 10.80
N MET A 90 16.91 28.30 9.78
CA MET A 90 16.79 29.60 9.11
C MET A 90 15.65 29.62 8.09
N LEU A 91 15.47 28.52 7.33
CA LEU A 91 14.53 28.46 6.22
C LEU A 91 13.07 28.42 6.70
N ILE A 92 12.75 27.65 7.74
CA ILE A 92 11.35 27.42 8.16
C ILE A 92 10.65 28.73 8.55
N PRO A 93 11.19 29.57 9.47
CA PRO A 93 10.53 30.84 9.82
C PRO A 93 10.41 31.80 8.62
N ARG A 94 11.47 31.88 7.79
CA ARG A 94 11.52 32.76 6.61
C ARG A 94 10.52 32.34 5.53
N LEU A 95 10.44 31.05 5.24
CA LEU A 95 9.61 30.50 4.16
C LEU A 95 8.13 30.52 4.52
N LEU A 96 7.81 30.22 5.78
CA LEU A 96 6.42 30.14 6.26
C LEU A 96 5.88 31.49 6.76
N ASN A 97 6.75 32.46 7.01
CA ASN A 97 6.41 33.73 7.65
C ASN A 97 5.66 33.54 8.98
N ILE A 98 6.15 32.62 9.81
CA ILE A 98 5.58 32.30 11.13
C ILE A 98 6.57 32.73 12.21
N SER A 99 6.05 33.40 13.23
CA SER A 99 6.77 33.63 14.48
C SER A 99 6.38 32.56 15.49
N PHE A 100 7.37 31.85 16.04
CA PHE A 100 7.15 30.84 17.07
C PHE A 100 7.29 31.46 18.46
N GLU A 101 6.46 31.03 19.41
CA GLU A 101 6.54 31.47 20.81
C GLU A 101 7.88 31.09 21.48
N HIS A 102 8.41 29.94 21.08
CA HIS A 102 9.72 29.45 21.51
C HIS A 102 10.65 29.28 20.30
N PRO A 103 11.97 29.35 20.50
CA PRO A 103 12.92 29.03 19.44
C PRO A 103 12.59 27.69 18.77
N LEU A 104 12.71 27.67 17.44
CA LEU A 104 12.53 26.44 16.68
C LEU A 104 13.67 25.48 17.02
N GLU A 105 13.33 24.28 17.48
CA GLU A 105 14.30 23.28 17.92
C GLU A 105 14.14 21.97 17.15
N LEU A 106 15.21 21.56 16.49
CA LEU A 106 15.28 20.30 15.76
C LEU A 106 16.14 19.30 16.54
N GLN A 107 15.59 18.13 16.84
CA GLN A 107 16.35 17.03 17.41
C GLN A 107 17.30 16.44 16.36
N ARG A 108 16.80 16.23 15.14
CA ARG A 108 17.55 15.65 14.02
C ARG A 108 17.01 16.19 12.69
N ALA A 109 17.89 16.35 11.71
CA ALA A 109 17.51 16.65 10.34
C ALA A 109 18.50 16.01 9.37
N HIS A 110 18.00 15.37 8.32
CA HIS A 110 18.85 14.73 7.33
C HIS A 110 18.15 14.57 5.99
N ARG A 111 18.93 14.52 4.91
CA ARG A 111 18.43 14.10 3.60
C ARG A 111 18.30 12.58 3.54
N ILE A 112 17.19 12.11 2.95
CA ILE A 112 17.00 10.69 2.68
C ILE A 112 18.03 10.25 1.62
N ARG A 113 18.67 9.09 1.82
CA ARG A 113 19.55 8.50 0.81
C ARG A 113 18.73 8.03 -0.38
N SER A 114 19.15 8.39 -1.59
CA SER A 114 18.55 7.90 -2.85
C SER A 114 19.63 7.21 -3.66
N ARG A 115 19.27 6.13 -4.37
CA ARG A 115 20.18 5.42 -5.29
C ARG A 115 20.41 6.18 -6.60
N THR A 116 19.65 7.24 -6.85
CA THR A 116 19.57 7.94 -8.15
C THR A 116 19.78 9.45 -8.00
N SER A 117 20.65 9.90 -7.09
CA SER A 117 20.93 11.34 -6.93
C SER A 117 21.92 11.84 -8.00
N THR A 118 21.41 12.15 -9.19
CA THR A 118 22.12 12.99 -10.17
C THR A 118 21.66 14.45 -10.04
N LEU A 119 22.47 15.42 -10.48
CA LEU A 119 22.08 16.84 -10.44
C LEU A 119 20.80 17.17 -11.23
N GLU A 120 20.48 16.36 -12.25
CA GLU A 120 19.25 16.47 -13.05
C GLU A 120 18.06 15.75 -12.41
N SER A 121 18.28 14.98 -11.34
CA SER A 121 17.22 14.28 -10.63
C SER A 121 16.48 15.23 -9.68
N ARG A 122 15.22 14.91 -9.38
CA ARG A 122 14.43 15.63 -8.37
C ARG A 122 15.21 15.70 -7.05
N PRO A 123 15.33 16.88 -6.40
CA PRO A 123 16.06 17.01 -5.14
C PRO A 123 15.55 16.04 -4.07
N ARG A 124 16.48 15.41 -3.34
CA ARG A 124 16.12 14.44 -2.29
C ARG A 124 15.34 15.09 -1.16
N SER A 125 14.31 14.42 -0.66
CA SER A 125 13.54 14.96 0.47
C SER A 125 14.37 15.00 1.75
N ILE A 126 14.10 16.00 2.59
CA ILE A 126 14.66 16.13 3.94
C ILE A 126 13.62 15.67 4.95
N ILE A 127 14.02 14.88 5.95
CA ILE A 127 13.21 14.60 7.13
C ILE A 127 13.82 15.36 8.30
N ALA A 128 12.98 16.11 9.01
CA ALA A 128 13.34 16.84 10.22
C ALA A 128 12.42 16.44 11.37
N CYS A 129 13.00 16.11 12.52
CA CYS A 129 12.28 15.82 13.74
C CYS A 129 12.35 17.03 14.66
N LEU A 130 11.20 17.61 14.96
CA LEU A 130 11.08 18.74 15.88
C LEU A 130 11.01 18.22 17.32
N LEU A 131 11.46 19.06 18.25
CA LEU A 131 11.36 18.72 19.68
C LEU A 131 9.93 18.89 20.21
N ARG A 132 9.19 19.88 19.68
CA ARG A 132 7.85 20.26 20.18
C ARG A 132 6.79 19.94 19.14
N HIS A 133 5.81 19.12 19.51
CA HIS A 133 4.70 18.73 18.62
C HIS A 133 3.81 19.91 18.21
N GLU A 134 3.74 20.96 19.02
CA GLU A 134 2.98 22.17 18.68
C GLU A 134 3.54 22.90 17.46
N GLN A 135 4.86 23.08 17.40
CA GLN A 135 5.54 23.68 16.24
C GLN A 135 5.28 22.86 14.97
N VAL A 136 5.22 21.53 15.09
CA VAL A 136 4.85 20.64 13.98
C VAL A 136 3.45 20.96 13.46
N ARG A 137 2.46 21.06 14.36
CA ARG A 137 1.08 21.40 13.96
C ARG A 137 0.98 22.77 13.31
N GLN A 138 1.71 23.76 13.81
CA GLN A 138 1.75 25.11 13.23
C GLN A 138 2.32 25.09 11.80
N ILE A 139 3.49 24.45 11.62
CA ILE A 139 4.14 24.31 10.31
C ILE A 139 3.24 23.58 9.31
N LEU A 140 2.66 22.43 9.70
CA LEU A 140 1.79 21.65 8.82
C LEU A 140 0.48 22.38 8.49
N THR A 141 -0.02 23.20 9.40
CA THR A 141 -1.21 24.03 9.15
C THR A 141 -0.91 25.14 8.15
N ALA A 142 0.22 25.83 8.30
CA ALA A 142 0.65 26.81 7.31
C ALA A 142 0.90 26.15 5.95
N ALA A 143 1.56 25.00 5.91
CA ALA A 143 1.80 24.24 4.69
C ALA A 143 0.52 23.89 3.93
N ARG A 144 -0.55 23.50 4.65
CA ARG A 144 -1.86 23.21 4.05
C ARG A 144 -2.58 24.46 3.53
N LYS A 145 -2.39 25.61 4.18
CA LYS A 145 -3.08 26.87 3.84
C LYS A 145 -2.40 27.64 2.71
N HIS A 146 -1.07 27.68 2.71
CA HIS A 146 -0.30 28.58 1.84
C HIS A 146 0.67 27.85 0.91
N GLY A 147 0.89 26.55 1.10
CA GLY A 147 1.77 25.78 0.22
C GLY A 147 1.17 25.57 -1.18
N PRO A 148 2.00 25.27 -2.20
CA PRO A 148 3.46 25.17 -2.15
C PRO A 148 4.16 26.51 -2.02
N TYR A 149 5.36 26.51 -1.43
CA TYR A 149 6.18 27.72 -1.28
C TYR A 149 7.20 27.83 -2.41
N ASP A 150 7.58 29.06 -2.76
CA ASP A 150 8.68 29.31 -3.70
C ASP A 150 9.98 29.59 -2.94
N LEU A 151 11.05 28.91 -3.34
CA LEU A 151 12.40 29.08 -2.83
C LEU A 151 13.34 29.22 -4.02
N GLU A 152 13.67 30.46 -4.39
CA GLU A 152 14.59 30.75 -5.50
C GLU A 152 14.15 30.09 -6.82
N GLY A 153 12.83 30.08 -7.10
CA GLY A 153 12.25 29.43 -8.28
C GLY A 153 12.00 27.92 -8.12
N HIS A 154 12.32 27.34 -6.96
CA HIS A 154 12.03 25.94 -6.64
C HIS A 154 10.78 25.83 -5.77
N LYS A 155 9.83 24.97 -6.20
CA LYS A 155 8.62 24.69 -5.41
C LYS A 155 8.94 23.76 -4.24
N VAL A 156 8.72 24.25 -3.02
CA VAL A 156 8.90 23.52 -1.78
C VAL A 156 7.54 23.04 -1.25
N PHE A 157 7.46 21.73 -0.98
CA PHE A 157 6.30 21.11 -0.34
C PHE A 157 6.69 20.60 1.04
N ILE A 158 5.78 20.79 2.00
CA ILE A 158 5.96 20.39 3.38
C ILE A 158 4.79 19.47 3.74
N ALA A 159 5.10 18.29 4.27
CA ALA A 159 4.10 17.30 4.68
C ALA A 159 4.52 16.61 5.98
N ALA A 160 3.55 15.99 6.65
CA ALA A 160 3.83 15.06 7.73
C ALA A 160 4.50 13.78 7.19
N ASP A 161 5.27 13.11 8.04
CA ASP A 161 6.00 11.89 7.71
C ASP A 161 5.27 10.67 8.29
N PHE A 162 4.32 10.11 7.53
CA PHE A 162 3.58 8.91 7.93
C PHE A 162 4.28 7.61 7.50
N SER A 163 3.84 6.50 8.08
CA SER A 163 4.05 5.14 7.59
C SER A 163 3.65 4.97 6.13
N THR A 164 4.20 3.92 5.51
CA THR A 164 3.90 3.59 4.12
C THR A 164 2.43 3.25 3.92
N GLU A 165 1.86 2.54 4.87
CA GLU A 165 0.48 2.07 4.93
C GLU A 165 -0.47 3.26 5.10
N THR A 166 -0.21 4.14 6.07
CA THR A 166 -0.99 5.37 6.27
C THR A 166 -0.90 6.28 5.04
N ASN A 167 0.27 6.44 4.42
CA ASN A 167 0.38 7.19 3.17
C ASN A 167 -0.41 6.56 2.01
N ALA A 168 -0.39 5.23 1.88
CA ALA A 168 -1.18 4.51 0.86
C ALA A 168 -2.68 4.71 1.08
N LYS A 169 -3.13 4.61 2.32
CA LYS A 169 -4.52 4.82 2.73
C LYS A 169 -4.98 6.26 2.49
N ARG A 170 -4.18 7.26 2.88
CA ARG A 170 -4.43 8.67 2.54
C ARG A 170 -4.50 8.88 1.03
N LYS A 171 -3.60 8.26 0.26
CA LYS A 171 -3.63 8.35 -1.21
C LYS A 171 -4.90 7.75 -1.79
N ALA A 172 -5.38 6.62 -1.27
CA ALA A 172 -6.65 6.01 -1.69
C ALA A 172 -7.83 6.97 -1.46
N PHE A 173 -7.92 7.58 -0.27
CA PHE A 173 -8.94 8.61 -0.03
C PHE A 173 -8.84 9.81 -0.98
N LEU A 174 -7.62 10.30 -1.25
CA LEU A 174 -7.42 11.41 -2.16
C LEU A 174 -7.88 11.09 -3.60
N GLN A 175 -7.85 9.83 -4.01
CA GLN A 175 -8.36 9.39 -5.33
C GLN A 175 -9.88 9.47 -5.43
N LEU A 176 -10.60 9.50 -4.31
CA LEU A 176 -12.07 9.58 -4.25
C LEU A 176 -12.59 11.02 -4.32
N ARG A 177 -11.72 12.03 -4.18
CA ARG A 177 -12.08 13.46 -4.22
C ARG A 177 -12.91 13.86 -5.45
N PRO A 178 -12.60 13.41 -6.68
CA PRO A 178 -13.41 13.76 -7.85
C PRO A 178 -14.86 13.26 -7.74
N ARG A 179 -15.07 12.07 -7.17
CA ARG A 179 -16.42 11.52 -6.94
C ARG A 179 -17.16 12.33 -5.87
N LEU A 180 -16.49 12.69 -4.77
CA LEU A 180 -17.08 13.55 -3.74
C LEU A 180 -17.49 14.93 -4.28
N HIS A 181 -16.65 15.50 -5.16
CA HIS A 181 -16.97 16.76 -5.85
C HIS A 181 -18.16 16.65 -6.82
N LYS A 182 -18.28 15.53 -7.56
CA LYS A 182 -19.43 15.27 -8.44
C LYS A 182 -20.76 15.38 -7.68
N TRP A 183 -20.76 14.96 -6.42
CA TRP A 183 -21.93 14.90 -5.56
C TRP A 183 -22.07 16.11 -4.61
N ASP A 184 -21.25 17.16 -4.78
CA ASP A 184 -21.18 18.34 -3.90
C ASP A 184 -21.05 18.02 -2.40
N ILE A 185 -20.37 16.90 -2.08
CA ILE A 185 -20.15 16.46 -0.72
C ILE A 185 -18.96 17.23 -0.15
N LYS A 186 -19.15 17.85 1.03
CA LYS A 186 -18.04 18.47 1.78
C LYS A 186 -17.22 17.36 2.43
N TYR A 187 -15.90 17.48 2.41
CA TYR A 187 -15.04 16.46 3.00
C TYR A 187 -13.73 17.05 3.52
N GLY A 188 -13.05 16.26 4.34
CA GLY A 188 -11.68 16.54 4.77
C GLY A 188 -10.99 15.31 5.31
N LEU A 189 -9.66 15.32 5.28
CA LEU A 189 -8.84 14.21 5.74
C LEU A 189 -8.24 14.55 7.10
N LEU A 190 -8.63 13.79 8.12
CA LEU A 190 -8.09 13.86 9.48
C LEU A 190 -6.77 13.10 9.58
N GLU A 191 -6.06 13.39 10.67
CA GLU A 191 -4.87 12.67 11.08
C GLU A 191 -5.28 11.40 11.86
N PRO A 192 -4.66 10.22 11.62
CA PRO A 192 -3.62 9.96 10.61
C PRO A 192 -4.17 9.61 9.22
N ALA A 193 -5.35 9.00 9.10
CA ALA A 193 -5.96 8.65 7.80
C ALA A 193 -7.46 8.32 7.91
N THR A 194 -8.27 9.28 8.37
CA THR A 194 -9.74 9.16 8.40
C THR A 194 -10.34 10.26 7.56
N MET A 195 -11.24 9.93 6.63
CA MET A 195 -11.92 10.95 5.84
C MET A 195 -13.32 11.21 6.40
N TRP A 196 -13.56 12.45 6.81
CA TRP A 196 -14.90 12.90 7.16
C TRP A 196 -15.57 13.44 5.91
N ILE A 197 -16.87 13.19 5.81
CA ILE A 197 -17.74 13.76 4.78
C ILE A 197 -18.97 14.37 5.45
N THR A 198 -19.54 15.40 4.83
CA THR A 198 -20.80 16.00 5.25
C THR A 198 -21.72 16.11 4.04
N MET A 199 -22.90 15.49 4.15
CA MET A 199 -23.96 15.49 3.13
C MET A 199 -25.28 15.80 3.83
N ASP A 200 -26.02 16.80 3.34
CA ASP A 200 -27.33 17.23 3.88
C ASP A 200 -27.36 17.49 5.39
N GLY A 201 -26.27 18.07 5.92
CA GLY A 201 -26.13 18.36 7.35
C GLY A 201 -25.70 17.16 8.22
N ASN A 202 -25.63 15.95 7.66
CA ASN A 202 -25.14 14.76 8.36
C ASN A 202 -23.67 14.53 8.05
N SER A 203 -22.85 14.43 9.10
CA SER A 203 -21.42 14.13 8.98
C SER A 203 -21.13 12.67 9.32
N ARG A 204 -20.25 12.04 8.55
CA ARG A 204 -19.81 10.66 8.74
C ARG A 204 -18.31 10.55 8.54
N ASP A 205 -17.69 9.69 9.32
CA ASP A 205 -16.26 9.43 9.27
C ASP A 205 -15.99 8.05 8.70
N TYR A 206 -15.07 7.97 7.76
CA TYR A 206 -14.65 6.73 7.11
C TYR A 206 -13.19 6.47 7.46
N THR A 207 -12.96 5.38 8.21
CA THR A 207 -11.62 4.91 8.50
C THR A 207 -11.08 4.14 7.31
N GLU A 208 -11.84 3.23 6.68
CA GLU A 208 -11.38 2.49 5.50
C GLU A 208 -11.85 3.12 4.17
N PRO A 209 -10.97 3.29 3.16
CA PRO A 209 -11.35 3.78 1.84
C PRO A 209 -12.43 2.93 1.16
N GLU A 210 -12.39 1.62 1.36
CA GLU A 210 -13.34 0.66 0.78
C GLU A 210 -14.78 0.95 1.23
N ASP A 211 -14.97 1.34 2.48
CA ASP A 211 -16.30 1.64 3.01
C ASP A 211 -16.87 2.94 2.43
N LEU A 212 -15.99 3.92 2.15
CA LEU A 212 -16.42 5.11 1.44
C LEU A 212 -16.71 4.82 -0.04
N VAL A 213 -15.94 3.94 -0.68
CA VAL A 213 -16.22 3.49 -2.05
C VAL A 213 -17.61 2.86 -2.12
N ARG A 214 -17.93 1.94 -1.21
CA ARG A 214 -19.27 1.32 -1.13
C ARG A 214 -20.38 2.36 -0.99
N PHE A 215 -20.17 3.38 -0.17
CA PHE A 215 -21.12 4.48 -0.02
C PHE A 215 -21.29 5.27 -1.32
N LEU A 216 -20.18 5.65 -1.97
CA LEU A 216 -20.23 6.38 -3.24
C LEU A 216 -20.87 5.57 -4.37
N ASP A 217 -20.64 4.25 -4.40
CA ASP A 217 -21.26 3.34 -5.36
C ASP A 217 -22.78 3.33 -5.18
N SER A 218 -23.27 3.28 -3.93
CA SER A 218 -24.71 3.37 -3.65
C SER A 218 -25.35 4.68 -4.12
N LEU A 219 -24.60 5.80 -4.13
CA LEU A 219 -25.08 7.08 -4.64
C LEU A 219 -25.12 7.08 -6.16
N ASP A 220 -24.10 6.52 -6.81
CA ASP A 220 -24.06 6.39 -8.27
C ASP A 220 -25.18 5.48 -8.80
N ASP A 221 -25.53 4.41 -8.08
CA ASP A 221 -26.65 3.53 -8.44
C ASP A 221 -28.01 4.25 -8.32
N GLN A 222 -28.23 5.03 -7.26
CA GLN A 222 -29.44 5.85 -7.09
C GLN A 222 -29.61 6.91 -8.19
N HIS A 223 -28.50 7.42 -8.75
CA HIS A 223 -28.55 8.34 -9.88
C HIS A 223 -29.06 7.66 -11.16
N MET A 224 -28.66 6.41 -11.40
CA MET A 224 -28.96 5.70 -12.66
C MET A 224 -30.46 5.39 -12.81
N ASP A 225 -31.16 5.13 -11.70
CA ASP A 225 -32.62 4.92 -11.71
C ASP A 225 -33.44 6.20 -11.96
N SER A 226 -32.85 7.38 -11.78
CA SER A 226 -33.54 8.67 -11.95
C SER A 226 -33.43 9.28 -13.35
N THR A 227 -32.67 8.66 -14.26
CA THR A 227 -32.50 9.15 -15.64
C THR A 227 -33.54 8.48 -16.55
N PRO A 228 -34.55 9.19 -17.08
CA PRO A 228 -35.52 8.55 -17.97
C PRO A 228 -34.82 8.02 -19.22
N LEU A 229 -35.02 6.75 -19.53
CA LEU A 229 -34.68 6.18 -20.83
C LEU A 229 -35.43 6.96 -21.91
N ASP A 230 -34.79 7.93 -22.54
CA ASP A 230 -35.32 8.59 -23.73
C ASP A 230 -35.28 7.59 -24.89
N LYS A 231 -36.38 6.85 -25.05
CA LYS A 231 -36.65 5.96 -26.17
C LYS A 231 -37.05 6.78 -27.40
N THR A 232 -36.23 7.74 -27.82
CA THR A 232 -36.55 8.56 -29.00
C THR A 232 -35.30 8.96 -29.79
N SER A 233 -34.60 7.99 -30.37
CA SER A 233 -33.83 8.24 -31.60
C SER A 233 -33.37 6.93 -32.25
N MET A 234 -34.32 6.17 -32.79
CA MET A 234 -34.06 5.23 -33.88
C MET A 234 -35.17 5.44 -34.90
N ASN A 235 -34.99 6.46 -35.74
CA ASN A 235 -35.56 6.54 -37.10
C ASN A 235 -35.04 7.80 -37.79
N SER A 236 -33.91 7.70 -38.48
CA SER A 236 -33.58 8.51 -39.65
C SER A 236 -32.57 7.74 -40.52
N PRO A 237 -32.83 7.54 -41.83
CA PRO A 237 -32.01 6.67 -42.67
C PRO A 237 -30.66 7.30 -43.03
N LEU A 238 -29.66 6.42 -43.17
CA LEU A 238 -28.33 6.69 -43.71
C LEU A 238 -28.40 7.49 -45.02
N GLN A 239 -27.88 8.71 -45.01
CA GLN A 239 -27.40 9.36 -46.23
C GLN A 239 -25.87 9.42 -46.22
N LEU A 240 -25.32 8.68 -47.16
CA LEU A 240 -23.91 8.59 -47.48
C LEU A 240 -23.53 9.83 -48.33
N GLN A 241 -22.83 10.80 -47.75
CA GLN A 241 -22.13 11.82 -48.52
C GLN A 241 -20.63 11.74 -48.23
N LYS A 242 -19.86 11.58 -49.31
CA LYS A 242 -18.40 11.47 -49.36
C LYS A 242 -17.79 12.88 -49.25
N ASP A 243 -16.88 13.05 -48.27
CA ASP A 243 -15.58 13.77 -48.19
C ASP A 243 -15.18 14.78 -49.31
N PRO A 244 -14.28 15.79 -49.08
CA PRO A 244 -13.06 15.67 -48.25
C PRO A 244 -12.43 16.94 -47.59
N GLN A 245 -11.39 16.64 -46.79
CA GLN A 245 -10.20 17.44 -46.41
C GLN A 245 -10.20 18.23 -45.09
N SER A 246 -9.34 17.77 -44.16
CA SER A 246 -8.32 18.63 -43.54
C SER A 246 -7.39 17.79 -42.64
N HIS A 247 -6.12 17.75 -43.03
CA HIS A 247 -5.02 17.11 -42.32
C HIS A 247 -4.83 17.65 -40.90
N ARG A 248 -4.62 16.76 -39.93
CA ARG A 248 -3.53 16.88 -38.93
C ARG A 248 -3.32 15.56 -38.20
N THR A 249 -2.23 14.91 -38.55
CA THR A 249 -1.68 13.73 -37.89
C THR A 249 -1.13 14.09 -36.50
N GLY A 250 -1.71 13.51 -35.46
CA GLY A 250 -1.19 13.53 -34.08
C GLY A 250 -1.42 12.17 -33.43
N ARG A 251 -0.44 11.27 -33.57
CA ARG A 251 -0.47 9.89 -33.06
C ARG A 251 -0.21 9.89 -31.55
N LEU A 252 -1.26 9.90 -30.72
CA LEU A 252 -1.15 9.54 -29.31
C LEU A 252 -1.17 8.01 -29.18
N HIS A 253 -0.01 7.43 -28.91
CA HIS A 253 0.14 6.03 -28.51
C HIS A 253 -0.44 5.88 -27.08
N VAL A 254 -1.68 5.39 -26.96
CA VAL A 254 -2.18 4.86 -25.70
C VAL A 254 -1.60 3.45 -25.54
N ARG A 255 -0.52 3.32 -24.76
CA ARG A 255 -0.03 2.02 -24.30
C ARG A 255 -1.04 1.46 -23.29
N THR A 256 -1.97 0.63 -23.75
CA THR A 256 -2.74 -0.24 -22.87
C THR A 256 -1.80 -1.31 -22.31
N PHE A 257 -1.31 -1.12 -21.08
CA PHE A 257 -0.68 -2.21 -20.32
C PHE A 257 -1.77 -3.12 -19.75
N LYS A 258 -2.29 -4.02 -20.58
CA LYS A 258 -2.85 -5.29 -20.12
C LYS A 258 -1.93 -6.38 -20.64
N LYS A 259 -0.93 -6.75 -19.86
CA LYS A 259 -0.23 -8.02 -20.11
C LYS A 259 -1.15 -9.14 -19.61
N PRO A 260 -1.50 -10.14 -20.43
CA PRO A 260 -2.13 -11.35 -19.93
C PRO A 260 -1.17 -12.09 -19.00
N PHE A 261 -1.72 -12.69 -17.96
CA PHE A 261 -0.97 -13.52 -17.02
C PHE A 261 -0.44 -14.76 -17.74
N ASP A 262 0.89 -14.84 -17.87
CA ASP A 262 1.61 -15.87 -18.61
C ASP A 262 1.97 -17.02 -17.65
N ARG A 263 1.16 -18.08 -17.65
CA ARG A 263 1.32 -19.24 -16.75
C ARG A 263 2.68 -19.93 -16.90
N ASP A 264 3.30 -19.88 -18.08
CA ASP A 264 4.56 -20.58 -18.35
C ASP A 264 5.79 -19.89 -17.71
N LYS A 265 5.73 -18.57 -17.51
CA LYS A 265 6.78 -17.82 -16.77
C LYS A 265 6.74 -18.08 -15.26
N ALA A 266 5.57 -18.34 -14.70
CA ALA A 266 5.43 -18.65 -13.27
C ALA A 266 6.06 -20.01 -12.93
N VAL A 267 5.87 -21.02 -13.79
CA VAL A 267 6.46 -22.35 -13.61
C VAL A 267 7.99 -22.32 -13.71
N HIS A 268 8.56 -21.47 -14.59
CA HIS A 268 10.01 -21.29 -14.70
C HIS A 268 10.60 -20.51 -13.51
N CYS A 269 9.83 -19.59 -12.91
CA CYS A 269 10.25 -18.85 -11.72
C CYS A 269 10.33 -19.76 -10.48
N VAL A 270 9.35 -20.66 -10.30
CA VAL A 270 9.37 -21.65 -9.21
C VAL A 270 10.53 -22.63 -9.35
N LYS A 271 10.88 -23.06 -10.58
CA LYS A 271 12.06 -23.91 -10.82
C LYS A 271 13.40 -23.22 -10.55
N SER A 272 13.47 -21.89 -10.67
CA SER A 272 14.69 -21.12 -10.37
C SER A 272 14.89 -20.86 -8.86
N LEU A 273 13.86 -21.02 -8.03
CA LEU A 273 13.96 -20.90 -6.57
C LEU A 273 14.41 -22.21 -5.89
N THR A 274 14.37 -23.33 -6.60
CA THR A 274 14.83 -24.64 -6.12
C THR A 274 16.26 -25.01 -6.55
N GLN A 275 16.94 -24.15 -7.31
CA GLN A 275 18.37 -24.32 -7.61
C GLN A 275 19.21 -23.59 -6.58
N GLU A 276 19.95 -24.34 -5.77
CA GLU A 276 20.93 -23.81 -4.83
C GLU A 276 21.93 -22.89 -5.55
N ASN A 277 22.08 -21.68 -5.01
CA ASN A 277 22.98 -20.67 -5.53
C ASN A 277 24.44 -21.06 -5.23
N PRO A 278 25.33 -21.24 -6.23
CA PRO A 278 26.69 -21.77 -6.02
C PRO A 278 27.65 -20.82 -5.25
N ARG A 279 27.16 -19.70 -4.70
CA ARG A 279 27.93 -18.76 -3.88
C ARG A 279 27.84 -19.01 -2.37
N ASP A 280 27.06 -19.98 -1.90
CA ASP A 280 26.88 -20.21 -0.45
C ASP A 280 27.91 -21.18 0.18
N LYS A 281 28.94 -21.60 -0.58
CA LYS A 281 29.97 -22.55 -0.11
C LYS A 281 31.03 -21.96 0.83
N SER A 282 30.91 -20.70 1.28
CA SER A 282 31.92 -20.06 2.14
C SER A 282 31.38 -19.53 3.48
N ARG A 283 30.35 -20.18 4.05
CA ARG A 283 29.93 -19.90 5.43
C ARG A 283 30.20 -21.11 6.31
N SER A 284 31.19 -20.97 7.20
CA SER A 284 31.47 -21.94 8.26
C SER A 284 30.21 -22.18 9.11
N PRO A 285 29.97 -23.41 9.61
CA PRO A 285 28.77 -23.69 10.38
C PRO A 285 28.75 -22.91 11.70
N LEU A 286 27.63 -22.24 11.99
CA LEU A 286 27.33 -21.70 13.31
C LEU A 286 27.29 -22.86 14.31
N LYS A 287 28.12 -22.78 15.35
CA LYS A 287 28.12 -23.70 16.49
C LYS A 287 26.73 -23.70 17.15
N SER A 288 26.20 -24.88 17.41
CA SER A 288 24.97 -25.10 18.18
C SER A 288 25.05 -24.44 19.56
N PRO A 289 23.96 -23.89 20.12
CA PRO A 289 23.95 -23.42 21.50
C PRO A 289 24.06 -24.61 22.44
N THR A 290 25.08 -24.57 23.31
CA THR A 290 25.28 -25.47 24.43
C THR A 290 24.08 -25.40 25.39
N SER A 291 23.68 -26.56 25.90
CA SER A 291 22.65 -26.78 26.93
C SER A 291 22.67 -25.75 28.07
N PHE A 292 21.56 -25.07 28.29
CA PHE A 292 21.30 -24.35 29.53
C PHE A 292 21.00 -25.37 30.65
N ASN A 293 21.85 -25.36 31.68
CA ASN A 293 21.66 -26.17 32.88
C ASN A 293 20.42 -25.71 33.67
N LYS A 294 19.66 -26.69 34.16
CA LYS A 294 18.56 -26.51 35.13
C LYS A 294 19.08 -25.79 36.37
N VAL A 295 18.51 -24.63 36.69
CA VAL A 295 18.55 -24.05 38.04
C VAL A 295 17.41 -24.70 38.81
N THR A 296 17.75 -25.45 39.84
CA THR A 296 16.82 -26.11 40.77
C THR A 296 16.24 -25.10 41.74
N ASP A 297 14.93 -25.19 41.97
CA ASP A 297 14.17 -24.44 42.96
C ASP A 297 14.76 -24.56 44.37
N ALA A 298 15.04 -23.42 45.00
CA ALA A 298 15.28 -23.31 46.43
C ALA A 298 14.22 -22.36 47.02
N GLN A 299 13.31 -22.93 47.80
CA GLN A 299 12.31 -22.21 48.61
C GLN A 299 13.00 -21.38 49.70
N PRO A 300 12.58 -20.13 49.97
CA PRO A 300 13.03 -19.41 51.14
C PRO A 300 12.20 -19.79 52.37
N SER A 301 12.85 -20.40 53.36
CA SER A 301 12.33 -20.60 54.70
C SER A 301 12.20 -19.26 55.44
N ILE A 302 10.96 -18.91 55.78
CA ILE A 302 10.62 -17.81 56.68
C ILE A 302 10.99 -18.24 58.11
N THR A 303 11.97 -17.58 58.71
CA THR A 303 12.21 -17.65 60.17
C THR A 303 11.75 -16.34 60.81
N SER A 304 10.62 -16.43 61.50
CA SER A 304 10.21 -15.51 62.55
C SER A 304 11.06 -15.72 63.80
N SER A 305 11.57 -14.64 64.41
CA SER A 305 11.56 -14.46 65.86
C SER A 305 12.32 -13.20 66.29
N SER A 306 11.58 -12.37 67.04
CA SER A 306 11.99 -11.57 68.20
C SER A 306 12.87 -10.34 67.99
#